data_AF-G5ET66-F1
#
_entry.id   AF-G5ET66-F1
#
_cell.length_a   1.000
_cell.length_b   1.000
_cell.length_c   1.000
_cell.angle_alpha   90.00
_cell.angle_beta   90.00
_cell.angle_gamma   90.00
#
_symmetry.space_group_name_H-M   'P 1'
#
loop_
_entity.id
_entity.type
_entity.pdbx_description
1 polymer ?
#
loop_
_entity_poly.entity_id
_entity_poly.type
_entity_poly.pdbx_seq_one_letter_code
_entity_poly.pdbx_strand_id
1 'polypeptide(L)'
;MLNPAHDEFNGYRYYADTDLERITVIMGYRAIGMSLEAIRNILQDRANSTEHLLAQRDMLQRKIAAYGRMLETIEHLLEDTMAPKNEQLSAAEKAEIMGEGFSLAHQQEAQERYGKTDDWAEYQRRTASMDRADWQNGKQQVDKVEQALVEAFNRGVQPGSEEANALAERHRASLFFFEVTPAKHAILARGYVEDARFKAHYEKLAIGLAEWLRDVIYENARAHGIDPQEATWG
;
A
#
# COMPACT_ATOMS: atom_id res chain seq x y z
N MET A 1 -39.11 28.30 12.86
CA MET A 1 -39.61 28.78 11.55
C MET A 1 -39.86 30.27 11.65
N LEU A 2 -39.76 30.99 10.54
CA LEU A 2 -40.02 32.43 10.50
C LEU A 2 -41.53 32.67 10.44
N ASN A 3 -42.01 33.61 11.25
CA ASN A 3 -43.38 34.10 11.19
C ASN A 3 -43.33 35.64 11.09
N PRO A 4 -42.99 36.17 9.91
CA PRO A 4 -42.88 37.62 9.72
C PRO A 4 -44.23 38.28 9.90
N ALA A 5 -44.22 39.55 10.31
CA ALA A 5 -45.42 40.38 10.33
C ALA A 5 -45.96 40.54 8.90
N HIS A 6 -47.26 40.81 8.78
CA HIS A 6 -47.87 41.11 7.48
C HIS A 6 -48.34 42.56 7.49
N ASP A 7 -48.11 43.26 6.39
CA ASP A 7 -48.63 44.60 6.18
C ASP A 7 -50.16 44.59 6.19
N GLU A 8 -50.77 45.46 7.00
CA GLU A 8 -52.22 45.46 7.23
C GLU A 8 -53.03 45.95 6.02
N PHE A 9 -52.40 46.62 5.04
CA PHE A 9 -53.08 47.21 3.89
C PHE A 9 -52.98 46.36 2.62
N ASN A 10 -51.88 45.63 2.42
CA ASN A 10 -51.67 44.84 1.20
C ASN A 10 -51.35 43.35 1.46
N GLY A 11 -51.16 42.94 2.71
CA GLY A 11 -50.90 41.55 3.10
C GLY A 11 -49.49 41.03 2.75
N TYR A 12 -48.56 41.89 2.33
CA TYR A 12 -47.16 41.49 2.08
C TYR A 12 -46.41 41.20 3.38
N ARG A 13 -45.45 40.28 3.32
CA ARG A 13 -44.59 39.93 4.46
C ARG A 13 -43.60 41.04 4.74
N TYR A 14 -43.60 41.53 5.97
CA TYR A 14 -42.65 42.48 6.51
C TYR A 14 -41.64 41.77 7.40
N TYR A 15 -40.36 41.85 7.03
CA TYR A 15 -39.25 41.24 7.78
C TYR A 15 -38.55 42.31 8.61
N ALA A 16 -38.55 42.14 9.94
CA ALA A 16 -37.77 43.00 10.82
C ALA A 16 -36.29 42.59 10.84
N ASP A 17 -35.41 43.42 11.38
CA ASP A 17 -33.96 43.12 11.47
C ASP A 17 -33.69 41.79 12.19
N THR A 18 -34.50 41.44 13.21
CA THR A 18 -34.40 40.16 13.91
C THR A 18 -34.82 38.95 13.06
N ASP A 19 -35.68 39.16 12.07
CA ASP A 19 -36.00 38.13 11.07
C ASP A 19 -34.87 37.97 10.06
N LEU A 20 -34.19 39.06 9.68
CA LEU A 20 -33.02 39.03 8.79
C LEU A 20 -31.83 38.29 9.44
N GLU A 21 -31.57 38.51 10.73
CA GLU A 21 -30.57 37.75 11.50
C GLU A 21 -30.89 36.25 11.52
N ARG A 22 -32.16 35.90 11.78
CA ARG A 22 -32.61 34.50 11.75
C ARG A 22 -32.51 33.89 10.36
N ILE A 23 -32.82 34.64 9.30
CA ILE A 23 -32.63 34.19 7.91
C ILE A 23 -31.17 33.87 7.66
N THR A 24 -30.24 34.74 8.08
CA THR A 24 -28.80 34.55 7.90
C THR A 24 -28.32 33.25 8.57
N VAL A 25 -28.76 32.98 9.80
CA VAL A 25 -28.45 31.74 10.52
C VAL A 25 -29.06 30.51 9.84
N ILE A 26 -30.32 30.59 9.40
CA ILE A 26 -30.98 29.50 8.65
C ILE A 26 -30.25 29.22 7.35
N MET A 27 -29.82 30.26 6.61
CA MET A 27 -29.06 30.11 5.37
C MET A 27 -27.70 29.46 5.62
N GLY A 28 -27.01 29.80 6.72
CA GLY A 28 -25.77 29.14 7.13
C GLY A 28 -25.95 27.63 7.34
N TYR A 29 -26.99 27.22 8.07
CA TYR A 29 -27.25 25.78 8.29
C TYR A 29 -27.76 25.07 7.04
N ARG A 30 -28.49 25.75 6.17
CA ARG A 30 -28.90 25.20 4.86
C ARG A 30 -27.71 25.02 3.92
N ALA A 31 -26.74 25.93 3.95
CA ALA A 31 -25.53 25.85 3.15
C ALA A 31 -24.67 24.61 3.49
N ILE A 32 -24.69 24.17 4.75
CA ILE A 32 -24.05 22.92 5.19
C ILE A 32 -24.96 21.68 5.07
N GLY A 33 -26.09 21.80 4.37
CA GLY A 33 -26.95 20.66 3.99
C GLY A 33 -27.97 20.21 5.04
N MET A 34 -28.20 20.96 6.11
CA MET A 34 -29.18 20.56 7.14
C MET A 34 -30.63 20.65 6.66
N SER A 35 -31.48 19.77 7.19
CA SER A 35 -32.93 19.81 6.94
C SER A 35 -33.59 20.97 7.70
N LEU A 36 -34.71 21.49 7.19
CA LEU A 36 -35.46 22.57 7.84
C LEU A 36 -36.02 22.17 9.22
N GLU A 37 -36.23 20.87 9.44
CA GLU A 37 -36.67 20.31 10.71
C GLU A 37 -35.56 20.35 11.76
N ALA A 38 -34.34 19.92 11.39
CA ALA A 38 -33.17 20.01 12.28
C ALA A 38 -32.85 21.46 12.65
N ILE A 39 -32.91 22.37 11.67
CA ILE A 39 -32.72 23.81 11.88
C ILE A 39 -33.78 24.38 12.84
N ARG A 40 -35.03 23.93 12.73
CA ARG A 40 -36.11 24.36 13.63
C ARG A 40 -35.80 23.98 15.08
N ASN A 41 -35.34 22.76 15.32
CA ASN A 41 -35.03 22.26 16.66
C ASN A 41 -33.87 23.04 17.30
N ILE A 42 -32.80 23.32 16.53
CA ILE A 42 -31.65 24.14 16.99
C ILE A 42 -32.07 25.57 17.35
N LEU A 43 -32.96 26.16 16.56
CA LEU A 43 -33.41 27.54 16.79
C LEU A 43 -34.39 27.67 17.96
N GLN A 44 -35.07 26.57 18.35
CA GLN A 44 -35.97 26.51 19.50
C GLN A 44 -35.23 26.25 20.81
N ASP A 45 -34.11 25.51 20.77
CA ASP A 45 -33.31 25.14 21.94
C ASP A 45 -31.93 25.79 21.92
N ARG A 46 -31.85 27.06 22.34
CA ARG A 46 -30.59 27.84 22.28
C ARG A 46 -29.47 27.26 23.15
N ALA A 47 -29.80 26.56 24.24
CA ALA A 47 -28.84 26.01 25.19
C ALA A 47 -28.03 24.83 24.61
N ASN A 48 -28.62 24.07 23.67
CA ASN A 48 -28.04 22.85 23.10
C ASN A 48 -27.56 23.01 21.65
N SER A 49 -27.51 24.24 21.13
CA SER A 49 -27.17 24.52 19.74
C SER A 49 -25.74 24.08 19.36
N THR A 50 -24.75 24.31 20.24
CA THR A 50 -23.37 23.88 20.04
C THR A 50 -23.21 22.36 20.06
N GLU A 51 -23.87 21.68 21.01
CA GLU A 51 -23.83 20.21 21.11
C GLU A 51 -24.45 19.56 19.88
N HIS A 52 -25.55 20.13 19.37
CA HIS A 52 -26.16 19.66 18.13
C HIS A 52 -25.21 19.82 16.94
N LEU A 53 -24.47 20.93 16.83
CA LEU A 53 -23.50 21.13 15.76
C LEU A 53 -22.31 20.19 15.84
N LEU A 54 -21.81 19.90 17.05
CA LEU A 54 -20.76 18.90 17.27
C LEU A 54 -21.23 17.51 16.85
N ALA A 55 -22.45 17.11 17.22
CA ALA A 55 -23.03 15.83 16.82
C ALA A 55 -23.20 15.72 15.30
N GLN A 56 -23.63 16.80 14.62
CA GLN A 56 -23.74 16.84 13.16
C GLN A 56 -22.36 16.76 12.49
N ARG A 57 -21.36 17.49 13.01
CA ARG A 57 -19.97 17.40 12.53
C ARG A 57 -19.45 15.98 12.61
N ASP A 58 -19.62 15.32 13.75
CA ASP A 58 -19.11 13.96 13.97
C ASP A 58 -19.84 12.95 13.06
N MET A 59 -21.14 13.13 12.83
CA MET A 59 -21.89 12.33 11.85
C MET A 59 -21.35 12.51 10.43
N LEU A 60 -21.08 13.75 10.01
CA LEU A 60 -20.51 14.05 8.69
C LEU A 60 -19.10 13.46 8.55
N GLN A 61 -18.26 13.56 9.59
CA GLN A 61 -16.93 12.94 9.58
C GLN A 61 -17.00 11.42 9.42
N ARG A 62 -17.94 10.75 10.10
CA ARG A 62 -18.16 9.30 9.91
C ARG A 62 -18.59 8.96 8.48
N LYS A 63 -19.45 9.78 7.87
CA LYS A 63 -19.87 9.61 6.47
C LYS A 63 -18.70 9.83 5.51
N ILE A 64 -17.89 10.87 5.71
CA ILE A 64 -16.67 11.12 4.91
C ILE A 64 -15.74 9.92 4.99
N ALA A 65 -15.49 9.39 6.19
CA ALA A 65 -14.66 8.21 6.36
C ALA A 65 -15.25 6.96 5.66
N ALA A 66 -16.57 6.77 5.72
CA ALA A 66 -17.24 5.67 5.03
C ALA A 66 -17.17 5.81 3.50
N TYR A 67 -17.43 7.00 2.97
CA TYR A 67 -17.30 7.27 1.54
C TYR A 67 -15.86 7.21 1.06
N GLY A 68 -14.88 7.61 1.89
CA GLY A 68 -13.46 7.43 1.59
C GLY A 68 -13.10 5.96 1.40
N ARG A 69 -13.53 5.07 2.32
CA ARG A 69 -13.33 3.61 2.15
C ARG A 69 -14.04 3.04 0.92
N MET A 70 -15.25 3.54 0.62
CA MET A 70 -16.00 3.11 -0.55
C MET A 70 -15.32 3.56 -1.86
N LEU A 71 -14.78 4.78 -1.86
CA LEU A 71 -14.01 5.32 -2.98
C LEU A 71 -12.73 4.51 -3.18
N GLU A 72 -11.97 4.23 -2.12
CA GLU A 72 -10.77 3.38 -2.15
C GLU A 72 -11.10 1.97 -2.70
N THR A 73 -12.23 1.39 -2.28
CA THR A 73 -12.71 0.11 -2.84
C THR A 73 -13.03 0.21 -4.33
N ILE A 74 -13.67 1.30 -4.76
CA ILE A 74 -13.98 1.53 -6.17
C ILE A 74 -12.70 1.81 -6.96
N GLU A 75 -11.74 2.54 -6.40
CA GLU A 75 -10.43 2.81 -7.00
C GLU A 75 -9.69 1.49 -7.22
N HIS A 76 -9.67 0.58 -6.24
CA HIS A 76 -9.14 -0.77 -6.44
C HIS A 76 -9.89 -1.56 -7.52
N LEU A 77 -11.22 -1.53 -7.52
CA LEU A 77 -12.01 -2.21 -8.55
C LEU A 77 -11.82 -1.58 -9.94
N LEU A 78 -11.59 -0.28 -10.03
CA LEU A 78 -11.30 0.45 -11.26
C LEU A 78 -9.86 0.23 -11.71
N GLU A 79 -8.89 0.10 -10.81
CA GLU A 79 -7.55 -0.39 -11.14
C GLU A 79 -7.65 -1.79 -11.75
N ASP A 80 -8.45 -2.68 -11.15
CA ASP A 80 -8.68 -4.04 -11.64
C ASP A 80 -9.44 -4.08 -12.99
N THR A 81 -10.37 -3.14 -13.24
CA THR A 81 -11.25 -3.16 -14.43
C THR A 81 -10.85 -2.21 -15.55
N MET A 82 -10.14 -1.11 -15.24
CA MET A 82 -9.67 -0.10 -16.20
C MET A 82 -8.17 -0.21 -16.46
N ALA A 83 -7.44 -1.12 -15.81
CA ALA A 83 -6.18 -1.61 -16.33
C ALA A 83 -6.40 -1.96 -17.81
N PRO A 84 -5.68 -1.32 -18.75
CA PRO A 84 -5.90 -1.54 -20.16
C PRO A 84 -5.79 -3.04 -20.44
N LYS A 85 -6.74 -3.57 -21.23
CA LYS A 85 -6.75 -4.93 -21.78
C LYS A 85 -5.56 -5.18 -22.74
N ASN A 86 -4.35 -4.91 -22.28
CA ASN A 86 -3.14 -5.56 -22.73
C ASN A 86 -2.66 -6.39 -21.54
N GLU A 87 -3.06 -7.67 -21.50
CA GLU A 87 -2.28 -8.78 -20.94
C GLU A 87 -1.61 -8.61 -19.55
N GLN A 88 -2.06 -7.71 -18.68
CA GLN A 88 -1.59 -7.68 -17.29
C GLN A 88 -2.25 -8.83 -16.52
N LEU A 89 -1.40 -9.74 -16.06
CA LEU A 89 -1.82 -10.90 -15.29
C LEU A 89 -2.46 -10.49 -13.96
N SER A 90 -3.56 -11.14 -13.63
CA SER A 90 -4.16 -11.08 -12.29
C SER A 90 -3.16 -11.57 -11.22
N ALA A 91 -3.37 -11.16 -9.96
CA ALA A 91 -2.56 -11.66 -8.85
C ALA A 91 -2.56 -13.20 -8.75
N ALA A 92 -3.69 -13.84 -9.10
CA ALA A 92 -3.81 -15.29 -9.13
C ALA A 92 -2.92 -15.93 -10.21
N GLU A 93 -2.87 -15.36 -11.42
CA GLU A 93 -2.00 -15.84 -12.48
C GLU A 93 -0.51 -15.58 -12.21
N LYS A 94 -0.19 -14.43 -11.57
CA LYS A 94 1.18 -14.19 -11.08
C LYS A 94 1.59 -15.22 -10.05
N ALA A 95 0.71 -15.56 -9.11
CA ALA A 95 0.95 -16.61 -8.12
C ALA A 95 1.06 -18.02 -8.75
N GLU A 96 0.31 -18.31 -9.82
CA GLU A 96 0.44 -19.55 -10.60
C GLU A 96 1.85 -19.70 -11.19
N ILE A 97 2.41 -18.61 -11.72
CA ILE A 97 3.74 -18.61 -12.37
C ILE A 97 4.86 -18.61 -11.33
N MET A 98 4.76 -17.72 -10.34
CA MET A 98 5.84 -17.46 -9.39
C MET A 98 5.80 -18.39 -8.16
N GLY A 99 4.67 -19.04 -7.89
CA GLY A 99 4.45 -19.94 -6.75
C GLY A 99 3.86 -19.25 -5.52
N GLU A 100 3.74 -20.02 -4.42
CA GLU A 100 3.08 -19.60 -3.17
C GLU A 100 3.67 -18.31 -2.55
N GLY A 101 4.95 -18.03 -2.82
CA GLY A 101 5.63 -16.81 -2.36
C GLY A 101 5.00 -15.51 -2.91
N PHE A 102 4.30 -15.56 -4.05
CA PHE A 102 3.72 -14.39 -4.73
C PHE A 102 2.19 -14.27 -4.55
N SER A 103 1.64 -14.86 -3.48
CA SER A 103 0.21 -14.80 -3.16
C SER A 103 -0.32 -13.36 -3.04
N LEU A 104 -1.63 -13.18 -3.28
CA LEU A 104 -2.31 -11.88 -3.10
C LEU A 104 -2.10 -11.31 -1.68
N ALA A 105 -2.15 -12.16 -0.65
CA ALA A 105 -1.93 -11.74 0.73
C ALA A 105 -0.52 -11.17 0.95
N HIS A 106 0.51 -11.78 0.33
CA HIS A 106 1.88 -11.26 0.41
C HIS A 106 2.04 -9.95 -0.35
N GLN A 107 1.36 -9.77 -1.49
CA GLN A 107 1.37 -8.52 -2.24
C GLN A 107 0.69 -7.39 -1.44
N GLN A 108 -0.42 -7.68 -0.78
CA GLN A 108 -1.11 -6.72 0.10
C GLN A 108 -0.23 -6.34 1.31
N GLU A 109 0.36 -7.32 2.01
CA GLU A 109 1.30 -7.06 3.11
C GLU A 109 2.50 -6.20 2.66
N ALA A 110 3.04 -6.48 1.47
CA ALA A 110 4.14 -5.71 0.91
C ALA A 110 3.70 -4.28 0.57
N GLN A 111 2.51 -4.09 0.02
CA GLN A 111 1.95 -2.76 -0.25
C GLN A 111 1.69 -1.99 1.04
N GLU A 112 1.16 -2.62 2.09
CA GLU A 112 0.92 -1.98 3.38
C GLU A 112 2.22 -1.50 4.03
N ARG A 113 3.28 -2.31 3.95
CA ARG A 113 4.57 -2.00 4.59
C ARG A 113 5.44 -1.06 3.76
N TYR A 114 5.47 -1.24 2.45
CA TYR A 114 6.43 -0.61 1.56
C TYR A 114 5.78 0.29 0.51
N GLY A 115 4.46 0.41 0.47
CA GLY A 115 3.72 1.13 -0.57
C GLY A 115 4.10 2.60 -0.78
N LYS A 116 4.79 3.19 0.20
CA LYS A 116 5.25 4.60 0.20
C LYS A 116 6.74 4.75 -0.11
N THR A 117 7.44 3.67 -0.48
CA THR A 117 8.88 3.72 -0.81
C THR A 117 9.08 3.87 -2.32
N ASP A 118 10.21 4.47 -2.71
CA ASP A 118 10.60 4.58 -4.11
C ASP A 118 10.81 3.20 -4.77
N ASP A 119 11.30 2.21 -4.00
CA ASP A 119 11.44 0.83 -4.46
C ASP A 119 10.10 0.19 -4.81
N TRP A 120 9.04 0.49 -4.05
CA TRP A 120 7.70 0.03 -4.40
C TRP A 120 7.18 0.72 -5.65
N ALA A 121 7.44 2.02 -5.82
CA ALA A 121 7.07 2.74 -7.04
C ALA A 121 7.83 2.20 -8.28
N GLU A 122 9.10 1.85 -8.14
CA GLU A 122 9.88 1.18 -9.19
C GLU A 122 9.35 -0.23 -9.49
N TYR A 123 9.04 -1.02 -8.44
CA TYR A 123 8.39 -2.32 -8.57
C TYR A 123 7.13 -2.24 -9.40
N GLN A 124 6.24 -1.31 -9.07
CA GLN A 124 4.99 -1.09 -9.80
C GLN A 124 5.27 -0.69 -11.25
N ARG A 125 6.20 0.24 -11.49
CA ARG A 125 6.56 0.64 -12.86
C ARG A 125 7.11 -0.51 -13.70
N ARG A 126 8.05 -1.30 -13.17
CA ARG A 126 8.66 -2.42 -13.90
C ARG A 126 7.65 -3.52 -14.20
N THR A 127 6.82 -3.85 -13.22
CA THR A 127 5.88 -4.98 -13.33
C THR A 127 4.59 -4.63 -14.06
N ALA A 128 4.22 -3.35 -14.17
CA ALA A 128 3.04 -2.90 -14.92
C ALA A 128 3.13 -3.20 -16.42
N SER A 129 4.32 -3.26 -17.02
CA SER A 129 4.46 -3.58 -18.44
C SER A 129 4.74 -5.05 -18.73
N MET A 130 4.88 -5.90 -17.70
CA MET A 130 5.26 -7.30 -17.87
C MET A 130 4.08 -8.16 -18.31
N ASP A 131 4.27 -8.90 -19.40
CA ASP A 131 3.33 -9.91 -19.86
C ASP A 131 3.60 -11.30 -19.23
N ARG A 132 2.79 -12.30 -19.58
CA ARG A 132 2.95 -13.66 -19.06
C ARG A 132 4.32 -14.27 -19.36
N ALA A 133 4.86 -14.03 -20.55
CA ALA A 133 6.15 -14.56 -20.96
C ALA A 133 7.27 -13.88 -20.15
N ASP A 134 7.18 -12.58 -19.88
CA ASP A 134 8.12 -11.86 -19.02
C ASP A 134 8.15 -12.43 -17.59
N TRP A 135 6.98 -12.69 -17.01
CA TRP A 135 6.88 -13.33 -15.69
C TRP A 135 7.47 -14.74 -15.68
N GLN A 136 7.18 -15.54 -16.71
CA GLN A 136 7.75 -16.89 -16.85
C GLN A 136 9.26 -16.85 -17.03
N ASN A 137 9.77 -15.93 -17.84
CA ASN A 137 11.21 -15.73 -18.04
C ASN A 137 11.87 -15.32 -16.72
N GLY A 138 11.29 -14.37 -15.98
CA GLY A 138 11.76 -13.95 -14.67
C GLY A 138 11.83 -15.13 -13.69
N LYS A 139 10.77 -15.94 -13.60
CA LYS A 139 10.74 -17.16 -12.78
C LYS A 139 11.85 -18.13 -13.16
N GLN A 140 12.04 -18.41 -14.45
CA GLN A 140 13.09 -19.31 -14.92
C GLN A 140 14.49 -18.81 -14.56
N GLN A 141 14.72 -17.49 -14.57
CA GLN A 141 16.01 -16.94 -14.15
C GLN A 141 16.25 -17.13 -12.65
N VAL A 142 15.22 -16.88 -11.83
CA VAL A 142 15.28 -17.15 -10.38
C VAL A 142 15.58 -18.63 -10.12
N ASP A 143 14.85 -19.54 -10.77
CA ASP A 143 15.02 -20.99 -10.59
C ASP A 143 16.42 -21.46 -10.99
N LYS A 144 16.99 -20.93 -12.07
CA LYS A 144 18.36 -21.24 -12.49
C LYS A 144 19.41 -20.74 -11.49
N VAL A 145 19.16 -19.60 -10.86
CA VAL A 145 20.05 -19.09 -9.82
C VAL A 145 19.93 -19.94 -8.57
N GLU A 146 18.71 -20.25 -8.11
CA GLU A 146 18.47 -21.12 -6.96
C GLU A 146 19.09 -22.50 -7.14
N GLN A 147 18.96 -23.10 -8.33
CA GLN A 147 19.63 -24.36 -8.65
C GLN A 147 21.15 -24.24 -8.54
N ALA A 148 21.75 -23.17 -9.10
CA ALA A 148 23.18 -22.95 -9.01
C ALA A 148 23.66 -22.73 -7.56
N LEU A 149 22.85 -22.08 -6.73
CA LEU A 149 23.11 -21.92 -5.29
C LEU A 149 23.11 -23.27 -4.57
N VAL A 150 22.10 -24.12 -4.83
CA VAL A 150 22.02 -25.48 -4.27
C VAL A 150 23.22 -26.32 -4.68
N GLU A 151 23.60 -26.28 -5.96
CA GLU A 151 24.76 -27.02 -6.47
C GLU A 151 26.07 -26.57 -5.81
N ALA A 152 26.28 -25.27 -5.65
CA ALA A 152 27.47 -24.72 -4.97
C ALA A 152 27.48 -25.06 -3.48
N PHE A 153 26.33 -24.96 -2.81
CA PHE A 153 26.16 -25.34 -1.42
C PHE A 153 26.51 -26.82 -1.19
N ASN A 154 26.00 -27.72 -2.02
CA ASN A 154 26.27 -29.16 -1.94
C ASN A 154 27.74 -29.51 -2.21
N ARG A 155 28.46 -28.70 -2.99
CA ARG A 155 29.91 -28.83 -3.18
C ARG A 155 30.73 -28.26 -2.01
N GLY A 156 30.10 -27.59 -1.06
CA GLY A 156 30.78 -26.94 0.06
C GLY A 156 31.53 -25.67 -0.36
N VAL A 157 31.05 -24.94 -1.37
CA VAL A 157 31.62 -23.64 -1.74
C VAL A 157 31.57 -22.70 -0.55
N GLN A 158 32.71 -22.07 -0.23
CA GLN A 158 32.85 -21.25 0.96
C GLN A 158 32.37 -19.81 0.69
N PRO A 159 31.59 -19.20 1.62
CA PRO A 159 31.30 -17.78 1.58
C PRO A 159 32.58 -16.93 1.43
N GLY A 160 32.50 -15.87 0.63
CA GLY A 160 33.65 -14.99 0.34
C GLY A 160 34.62 -15.50 -0.73
N SER A 161 34.45 -16.72 -1.24
CA SER A 161 35.16 -17.18 -2.44
C SER A 161 34.68 -16.42 -3.69
N GLU A 162 35.52 -16.40 -4.74
CA GLU A 162 35.17 -15.77 -6.02
C GLU A 162 33.87 -16.37 -6.61
N GLU A 163 33.73 -17.70 -6.53
CA GLU A 163 32.52 -18.40 -6.98
C GLU A 163 31.28 -18.00 -6.17
N ALA A 164 31.40 -17.97 -4.84
CA ALA A 164 30.31 -17.54 -3.96
C ALA A 164 29.88 -16.09 -4.25
N ASN A 165 30.84 -15.18 -4.40
CA ASN A 165 30.56 -13.78 -4.68
C ASN A 165 29.89 -13.60 -6.06
N ALA A 166 30.33 -14.34 -7.07
CA ALA A 166 29.68 -14.34 -8.38
C ALA A 166 28.23 -14.87 -8.30
N LEU A 167 27.96 -15.87 -7.45
CA LEU A 167 26.60 -16.35 -7.21
C LEU A 167 25.74 -15.32 -6.45
N ALA A 168 26.31 -14.61 -5.48
CA ALA A 168 25.63 -13.51 -4.79
C ALA A 168 25.21 -12.42 -5.79
N GLU A 169 26.08 -12.03 -6.71
CA GLU A 169 25.76 -11.05 -7.75
C GLU A 169 24.67 -11.54 -8.71
N ARG A 170 24.72 -12.81 -9.11
CA ARG A 170 23.66 -13.42 -9.93
C ARG A 170 22.32 -13.44 -9.21
N HIS A 171 22.32 -13.77 -7.92
CA HIS A 171 21.12 -13.72 -7.10
C HIS A 171 20.60 -12.29 -6.95
N ARG A 172 21.46 -11.32 -6.68
CA ARG A 172 21.09 -9.90 -6.62
C ARG A 172 20.43 -9.43 -7.92
N ALA A 173 21.01 -9.82 -9.06
CA ALA A 173 20.48 -9.48 -10.37
C ALA A 173 19.14 -10.18 -10.68
N SER A 174 18.89 -11.39 -10.14
CA SER A 174 17.59 -12.07 -10.29
C SER A 174 16.46 -11.41 -9.49
N LEU A 175 16.76 -10.53 -8.55
CA LEU A 175 15.77 -9.71 -7.84
C LEU A 175 15.40 -8.47 -8.67
N PHE A 176 15.05 -8.69 -9.94
CA PHE A 176 14.94 -7.66 -10.98
C PHE A 176 13.76 -6.68 -10.78
N PHE A 177 12.89 -6.95 -9.82
CA PHE A 177 11.67 -6.18 -9.63
C PHE A 177 11.92 -4.73 -9.20
N PHE A 178 13.04 -4.43 -8.57
CA PHE A 178 13.50 -3.07 -8.28
C PHE A 178 15.03 -3.07 -8.22
N GLU A 179 15.65 -1.92 -7.99
CA GLU A 179 17.10 -1.87 -7.84
C GLU A 179 17.53 -2.40 -6.47
N VAL A 180 18.18 -3.57 -6.47
CA VAL A 180 18.80 -4.16 -5.29
C VAL A 180 20.29 -3.84 -5.26
N THR A 181 20.67 -2.82 -4.48
CA THR A 181 22.08 -2.51 -4.19
C THR A 181 22.70 -3.60 -3.31
N PRO A 182 24.04 -3.71 -3.22
CA PRO A 182 24.66 -4.67 -2.30
C PRO A 182 24.24 -4.47 -0.82
N ALA A 183 23.95 -3.24 -0.40
CA ALA A 183 23.40 -2.96 0.94
C ALA A 183 21.98 -3.52 1.11
N LYS A 184 21.06 -3.23 0.17
CA LYS A 184 19.70 -3.79 0.19
C LYS A 184 19.73 -5.32 0.14
N HIS A 185 20.66 -5.90 -0.61
CA HIS A 185 20.82 -7.35 -0.70
C HIS A 185 21.21 -7.96 0.65
N ALA A 186 22.12 -7.33 1.40
CA ALA A 186 22.46 -7.76 2.75
C ALA A 186 21.26 -7.68 3.71
N ILE A 187 20.45 -6.62 3.62
CA ILE A 187 19.25 -6.49 4.48
C ILE A 187 18.22 -7.57 4.13
N LEU A 188 17.99 -7.84 2.85
CA LEU A 188 17.12 -8.94 2.40
C LEU A 188 17.64 -10.30 2.89
N ALA A 189 18.95 -10.53 2.80
CA ALA A 189 19.59 -11.76 3.24
C ALA A 189 19.40 -12.03 4.74
N ARG A 190 19.36 -10.98 5.57
CA ARG A 190 19.00 -11.09 6.99
C ARG A 190 17.58 -11.66 7.16
N GLY A 191 16.64 -11.09 6.40
CA GLY A 191 15.24 -11.54 6.38
C GLY A 191 15.08 -13.00 5.92
N TYR A 192 15.96 -13.52 5.06
CA TYR A 192 15.91 -14.92 4.62
C TYR A 192 16.12 -15.93 5.75
N VAL A 193 16.75 -15.53 6.85
CA VAL A 193 16.96 -16.38 8.04
C VAL A 193 15.98 -16.03 9.17
N GLU A 194 15.65 -14.74 9.33
CA GLU A 194 14.81 -14.25 10.42
C GLU A 194 13.30 -14.44 10.18
N ASP A 195 12.83 -14.34 8.94
CA ASP A 195 11.43 -14.61 8.59
C ASP A 195 11.28 -16.10 8.24
N ALA A 196 10.46 -16.80 9.04
CA ALA A 196 10.21 -18.23 8.90
C ALA A 196 9.68 -18.63 7.50
N ARG A 197 8.98 -17.74 6.78
CA ARG A 197 8.44 -18.02 5.44
C ARG A 197 9.57 -18.08 4.41
N PHE A 198 10.46 -17.10 4.42
CA PHE A 198 11.63 -17.07 3.53
C PHE A 198 12.60 -18.19 3.87
N LYS A 199 12.85 -18.43 5.17
CA LYS A 199 13.68 -19.55 5.60
C LYS A 199 13.12 -20.87 5.09
N ALA A 200 11.82 -21.12 5.26
CA ALA A 200 11.18 -22.35 4.79
C ALA A 200 11.30 -22.56 3.27
N HIS A 201 11.35 -21.49 2.46
CA HIS A 201 11.59 -21.60 1.02
C HIS A 201 12.96 -22.20 0.72
N TYR A 202 14.03 -21.60 1.24
CA TYR A 202 15.39 -22.09 0.98
C TYR A 202 15.68 -23.45 1.63
N GLU A 203 15.13 -23.72 2.82
CA GLU A 203 15.26 -25.02 3.49
C GLU A 203 14.59 -26.17 2.73
N LYS A 204 13.55 -25.90 1.92
CA LYS A 204 12.97 -26.89 1.00
C LYS A 204 13.92 -27.27 -0.13
N LEU A 205 14.79 -26.35 -0.55
CA LEU A 205 15.74 -26.57 -1.64
C LEU A 205 16.95 -27.38 -1.16
N ALA A 206 17.54 -26.98 -0.02
CA ALA A 206 18.55 -27.75 0.69
C ALA A 206 18.61 -27.31 2.17
N ILE A 207 18.74 -28.27 3.09
CA ILE A 207 18.78 -27.99 4.53
C ILE A 207 20.05 -27.17 4.86
N GLY A 208 19.87 -26.01 5.49
CA GLY A 208 20.95 -25.06 5.81
C GLY A 208 21.31 -24.09 4.68
N LEU A 209 20.58 -24.11 3.56
CA LEU A 209 20.83 -23.20 2.44
C LEU A 209 20.55 -21.74 2.81
N ALA A 210 19.56 -21.48 3.67
CA ALA A 210 19.18 -20.11 4.04
C ALA A 210 20.34 -19.39 4.73
N GLU A 211 20.94 -20.02 5.74
CA GLU A 211 22.10 -19.48 6.46
C GLU A 211 23.32 -19.34 5.55
N TRP A 212 23.59 -20.34 4.70
CA TRP A 212 24.71 -20.28 3.78
C TRP A 212 24.56 -19.15 2.77
N LEU A 213 23.37 -18.99 2.17
CA LEU A 213 23.10 -17.91 1.22
C LEU A 213 23.26 -16.55 1.89
N ARG A 214 22.78 -16.38 3.13
CA ARG A 214 23.01 -15.14 3.90
C ARG A 214 24.49 -14.85 4.03
N ASP A 215 25.29 -15.84 4.42
CA ASP A 215 26.71 -15.66 4.66
C ASP A 215 27.45 -15.34 3.34
N VAL A 216 27.09 -15.99 2.24
CA VAL A 216 27.58 -15.67 0.89
C VAL A 216 27.29 -14.21 0.52
N ILE A 217 26.06 -13.74 0.74
CA ILE A 217 25.66 -12.35 0.45
C ILE A 217 26.38 -11.36 1.36
N TYR A 218 26.58 -11.71 2.63
CA TYR A 218 27.28 -10.89 3.61
C TYR A 218 28.75 -10.70 3.23
N GLU A 219 29.45 -11.78 2.86
CA GLU A 219 30.83 -11.66 2.38
C GLU A 219 30.93 -10.87 1.08
N ASN A 220 29.98 -11.05 0.16
CA ASN A 220 29.93 -10.24 -1.05
C ASN A 220 29.70 -8.75 -0.75
N ALA A 221 28.81 -8.41 0.20
CA ALA A 221 28.61 -7.04 0.64
C ALA A 221 29.90 -6.43 1.26
N ARG A 222 30.64 -7.22 2.05
CA ARG A 222 31.96 -6.78 2.58
C ARG A 222 32.98 -6.55 1.47
N ALA A 223 32.96 -7.36 0.40
CA ALA A 223 33.81 -7.12 -0.77
C ALA A 223 33.48 -5.79 -1.48
N HIS A 224 32.24 -5.30 -1.36
CA HIS A 224 31.82 -3.96 -1.81
C HIS A 224 32.04 -2.85 -0.76
N GLY A 225 32.72 -3.14 0.35
CA GLY A 225 32.99 -2.16 1.41
C GLY A 225 31.79 -1.86 2.31
N ILE A 226 30.79 -2.74 2.36
CA ILE A 226 29.56 -2.57 3.14
C ILE A 226 29.60 -3.55 4.32
N ASP A 227 29.37 -3.03 5.53
CA ASP A 227 29.13 -3.90 6.69
C ASP A 227 27.67 -4.41 6.67
N PRO A 228 27.43 -5.72 6.55
CA PRO A 228 26.08 -6.28 6.50
C PRO A 228 25.25 -6.02 7.76
N GLN A 229 25.88 -5.79 8.91
CA GLN A 229 25.18 -5.52 10.16
C GLN A 229 24.66 -4.08 10.23
N GLU A 230 25.47 -3.14 9.72
CA GLU A 230 25.19 -1.70 9.70
C GLU A 230 24.60 -1.21 8.37
N ALA A 231 24.32 -2.13 7.43
CA ALA A 231 23.74 -1.82 6.14
C ALA A 231 22.40 -1.09 6.31
N THR A 232 22.26 0.03 5.60
CA THR A 232 21.02 0.80 5.54
C THR A 232 20.37 0.62 4.18
N TRP A 233 19.04 0.73 4.14
CA TRP A 233 18.25 0.48 2.92
C TRP A 233 18.50 1.53 1.82
N GLY A 234 19.07 2.68 2.19
CA GLY A 234 19.23 3.85 1.32
C GLY A 234 18.11 4.86 1.54
#